data_AF-A0A662HC48-F1
#
_entry.id   AF-A0A662HC48-F1
#
_cell.length_a   1.000
_cell.length_b   1.000
_cell.length_c   1.000
_cell.angle_alpha   90.00
_cell.angle_beta   90.00
_cell.angle_gamma   90.00
#
_symmetry.space_group_name_H-M   'P 1'
#
loop_
_entity.id
_entity.type
_entity.pdbx_description
1 polymer ?
#
loop_
_entity_poly.entity_id
_entity_poly.type
_entity_poly.pdbx_seq_one_letter_code
_entity_poly.pdbx_strand_id
1 'polypeptide(L)'
;MRVELRPWSRRLALSFLEQGLSECGVKHATRELEEVLSVLGTLPGWLSFYGLRRCIGMPHRAALREAEEQAVAIASRERGNLLEGRGRWARRVVRMLAYGARWTEMLRESEISEKAPRDFRFLGPHHSLSSCLIVVRLHWLRLTQGARLGGSPCGVVGDSRG
;
A
#
# COMPACT_ATOMS: atom_id res chain seq x y z
N MET A 1 10.76 15.20 -22.82
CA MET A 1 9.62 14.27 -22.85
C MET A 1 9.48 13.62 -21.48
N ARG A 2 8.31 13.70 -20.84
CA ARG A 2 8.02 13.06 -19.55
C ARG A 2 7.05 11.91 -19.80
N VAL A 3 7.38 10.71 -19.32
CA VAL A 3 6.49 9.54 -19.37
C VAL A 3 5.96 9.30 -17.96
N GLU A 4 4.65 9.21 -17.81
CA GLU A 4 3.99 8.96 -16.52
C GLU A 4 3.42 7.55 -16.46
N LEU A 5 3.78 6.81 -15.41
CA LEU A 5 3.21 5.50 -15.13
C LEU A 5 2.20 5.63 -13.99
N ARG A 6 0.93 5.34 -14.30
CA ARG A 6 -0.18 5.31 -13.34
C ARG A 6 -0.43 3.88 -12.87
N PRO A 7 -0.98 3.68 -11.66
CA PRO A 7 -1.51 2.38 -11.26
C PRO A 7 -2.48 1.86 -12.32
N TRP A 8 -2.42 0.55 -12.58
CA TRP A 8 -3.32 -0.04 -13.57
C TRP A 8 -4.76 -0.03 -13.06
N SER A 9 -5.69 0.08 -14.00
CA SER A 9 -7.09 -0.18 -13.70
C SER A 9 -7.26 -1.65 -13.29
N ARG A 10 -8.27 -1.94 -12.46
CA ARG A 10 -8.57 -3.33 -12.08
C ARG A 10 -8.75 -4.24 -13.29
N ARG A 11 -9.42 -3.76 -14.34
CA ARG A 11 -9.63 -4.52 -15.58
C ARG A 11 -8.32 -4.89 -16.26
N LEU A 12 -7.39 -3.93 -16.38
CA LEU A 12 -6.07 -4.18 -16.99
C LEU A 12 -5.22 -5.14 -16.14
N ALA A 13 -5.28 -4.99 -14.81
CA ALA A 13 -4.58 -5.89 -13.89
C ALA A 13 -5.12 -7.33 -13.94
N LEU A 14 -6.44 -7.48 -14.06
CA LEU A 14 -7.08 -8.80 -14.21
C LEU A 14 -6.67 -9.45 -15.54
N SER A 15 -6.78 -8.73 -16.66
CA SER A 15 -6.43 -9.26 -17.98
C SER A 15 -4.95 -9.64 -18.07
N PHE A 16 -4.07 -8.87 -17.41
CA PHE A 16 -2.65 -9.20 -17.32
C PHE A 16 -2.40 -10.54 -16.64
N LEU A 17 -3.08 -10.82 -15.52
CA LEU A 17 -2.97 -12.10 -14.83
C LEU A 17 -3.57 -13.25 -15.64
N GLU A 18 -4.76 -13.05 -16.24
CA GLU A 18 -5.44 -14.06 -17.06
C GLU A 18 -4.57 -14.48 -18.24
N GLN A 19 -4.01 -13.51 -18.97
CA GLN A 19 -3.13 -13.76 -20.11
C GLN A 19 -1.86 -14.48 -19.68
N GLY A 20 -1.13 -13.93 -18.70
CA GLY A 20 0.14 -14.52 -18.26
C GLY A 20 0.00 -15.94 -17.70
N LEU A 21 -1.07 -16.23 -16.94
CA LEU A 21 -1.32 -17.58 -16.44
C LEU A 21 -1.74 -18.54 -17.54
N SER A 22 -2.54 -18.08 -18.51
CA SER A 22 -2.95 -18.89 -19.66
C SER A 22 -1.76 -19.27 -20.53
N GLU A 23 -0.84 -18.33 -20.78
CA GLU A 23 0.40 -18.58 -21.53
C GLU A 23 1.30 -19.63 -20.84
N CYS A 24 1.30 -19.66 -19.51
CA CYS A 24 1.98 -20.70 -18.73
C CYS A 24 1.21 -22.03 -18.63
N GLY A 25 0.02 -22.15 -19.24
CA GLY A 25 -0.83 -23.34 -19.11
C GLY A 25 -1.44 -23.54 -17.71
N VAL A 26 -1.45 -22.51 -16.87
CA VAL A 26 -1.96 -22.58 -15.50
C VAL A 26 -3.47 -22.35 -15.48
N LYS A 27 -4.20 -23.35 -14.99
CA LYS A 27 -5.64 -23.21 -14.72
C LYS A 27 -5.87 -22.24 -13.55
N HIS A 28 -6.81 -21.33 -13.75
CA HIS A 28 -7.19 -20.31 -12.78
C HIS A 28 -8.69 -20.01 -12.89
N ALA A 29 -9.27 -19.46 -11.82
CA ALA A 29 -10.66 -19.01 -11.79
C ALA A 29 -10.70 -17.48 -11.61
N THR A 30 -11.71 -16.81 -12.17
CA THR A 30 -11.83 -15.33 -12.05
C THR A 30 -11.82 -14.88 -10.58
N ARG A 31 -12.55 -15.58 -9.70
CA ARG A 31 -12.57 -15.30 -8.25
C ARG A 31 -11.19 -15.38 -7.60
N GLU A 32 -10.34 -16.28 -8.09
CA GLU A 32 -8.95 -16.40 -7.62
C GLU A 32 -8.16 -15.12 -7.92
N LEU A 33 -8.30 -14.59 -9.13
CA LEU A 33 -7.58 -13.39 -9.56
C LEU A 33 -8.13 -12.13 -8.91
N GLU A 34 -9.44 -12.05 -8.70
CA GLU A 34 -10.06 -10.99 -7.92
C GLU A 34 -9.51 -10.94 -6.48
N GLU A 35 -9.29 -12.10 -5.87
CA GLU A 35 -8.65 -12.21 -4.56
C GLU A 35 -7.22 -11.65 -4.60
N VAL A 36 -6.42 -11.99 -5.61
CA VAL A 36 -5.06 -11.43 -5.80
C VAL A 36 -5.10 -9.92 -5.85
N LEU A 37 -6.00 -9.32 -6.65
CA LEU A 37 -6.13 -7.86 -6.74
C LEU A 37 -6.61 -7.21 -5.44
N SER A 38 -7.39 -7.93 -4.63
CA SER A 38 -7.85 -7.44 -3.32
C SER A 38 -6.71 -7.39 -2.28
N VAL A 39 -5.74 -8.30 -2.38
CA VAL A 39 -4.62 -8.44 -1.44
C VAL A 39 -3.41 -7.62 -1.89
N LEU A 40 -3.01 -7.73 -3.16
CA LEU A 40 -1.78 -7.14 -3.70
C LEU A 40 -2.00 -5.79 -4.41
N GLY A 41 -3.26 -5.45 -4.73
CA GLY A 41 -3.60 -4.26 -5.50
C GLY A 41 -3.38 -4.45 -7.01
N THR A 42 -3.13 -3.35 -7.73
CA THR A 42 -3.03 -3.35 -9.20
C THR A 42 -1.64 -3.00 -9.73
N LEU A 43 -0.61 -3.12 -8.86
CA LEU A 43 0.75 -2.78 -9.23
C LEU A 43 1.40 -3.95 -9.98
N PRO A 44 1.89 -3.75 -11.22
CA PRO A 44 2.41 -4.84 -12.05
C PRO A 44 3.50 -5.67 -11.37
N GLY A 45 4.38 -5.06 -10.58
CA GLY A 45 5.45 -5.78 -9.88
C GLY A 45 4.94 -6.93 -9.01
N TRP A 46 3.89 -6.71 -8.21
CA TRP A 46 3.33 -7.74 -7.34
C TRP A 46 2.53 -8.79 -8.12
N LEU A 47 1.84 -8.36 -9.18
CA LEU A 47 1.09 -9.28 -10.06
C LEU A 47 2.04 -10.21 -10.82
N SER A 48 3.17 -9.69 -11.31
CA SER A 48 4.22 -10.48 -11.95
C SER A 48 4.85 -11.46 -10.96
N PHE A 49 5.12 -11.04 -9.72
CA PHE A 49 5.66 -11.93 -8.70
C PHE A 49 4.70 -13.09 -8.40
N TYR A 50 3.41 -12.81 -8.21
CA TYR A 50 2.37 -13.84 -8.05
C TYR A 50 2.30 -14.76 -9.27
N GLY A 51 2.23 -14.18 -10.48
CA GLY A 51 2.14 -14.92 -11.74
C GLY A 51 3.31 -15.89 -11.94
N LEU A 52 4.54 -15.42 -11.69
CA LEU A 52 5.75 -16.26 -11.76
C LEU A 52 5.66 -17.48 -10.82
N ARG A 53 5.23 -17.27 -9.57
CA ARG A 53 5.05 -18.37 -8.61
C ARG A 53 4.02 -19.39 -9.10
N ARG A 54 2.92 -18.93 -9.69
CA ARG A 54 1.93 -19.81 -10.31
C ARG A 54 2.48 -20.57 -11.51
N CYS A 55 3.26 -19.92 -12.38
CA CYS A 55 3.87 -20.55 -13.55
C CYS A 55 4.88 -21.65 -13.19
N ILE A 56 5.60 -21.53 -12.07
CA ILE A 56 6.51 -22.59 -11.57
C ILE A 56 5.78 -23.71 -10.80
N GLY A 57 4.44 -23.75 -10.85
CA GLY A 57 3.63 -24.82 -10.27
C GLY A 57 3.17 -24.59 -8.83
N MET A 58 3.40 -23.41 -8.25
CA MET A 58 2.93 -23.13 -6.89
C MET A 58 1.40 -22.98 -6.85
N PRO A 59 0.69 -23.59 -5.88
CA PRO A 59 -0.75 -23.43 -5.76
C PRO A 59 -1.13 -22.00 -5.33
N HIS A 60 -2.32 -21.54 -5.73
CA HIS A 60 -2.86 -20.19 -5.47
C HIS A 60 -2.52 -19.63 -4.10
N ARG A 61 -2.92 -20.36 -3.06
CA ARG A 61 -2.84 -19.91 -1.67
C ARG A 61 -1.41 -19.71 -1.22
N ALA A 62 -0.49 -20.55 -1.68
CA ALA A 62 0.93 -20.42 -1.35
C ALA A 62 1.54 -19.25 -2.12
N ALA A 63 1.27 -19.13 -3.43
CA ALA A 63 1.77 -18.04 -4.26
C ALA A 63 1.31 -16.67 -3.77
N LEU A 64 0.05 -16.56 -3.36
CA LEU A 64 -0.53 -15.32 -2.83
C LEU A 64 0.08 -14.93 -1.48
N ARG A 65 0.24 -15.90 -0.56
CA ARG A 65 0.89 -15.65 0.73
C ARG A 65 2.33 -15.20 0.57
N GLU A 66 3.10 -15.89 -0.26
CA GLU A 66 4.50 -15.52 -0.50
C GLU A 66 4.60 -14.13 -1.13
N ALA A 67 3.73 -13.79 -2.08
CA ALA A 67 3.68 -12.47 -2.68
C ALA A 67 3.34 -11.38 -1.64
N GLU A 68 2.38 -11.64 -0.75
CA GLU A 68 2.01 -10.72 0.33
C GLU A 68 3.18 -10.52 1.31
N GLU A 69 3.82 -11.60 1.76
CA GLU A 69 4.96 -11.56 2.69
C GLU A 69 6.13 -10.76 2.10
N GLN A 70 6.47 -11.01 0.83
CA GLN A 70 7.52 -10.26 0.14
C GLN A 70 7.17 -8.78 -0.01
N ALA A 71 5.91 -8.47 -0.33
CA ALA A 71 5.45 -7.10 -0.44
C ALA A 71 5.54 -6.35 0.89
N VAL A 72 5.17 -7.00 1.99
CA VAL A 72 5.31 -6.46 3.36
C VAL A 72 6.77 -6.28 3.75
N ALA A 73 7.63 -7.25 3.45
CA ALA A 73 9.05 -7.20 3.76
C ALA A 73 9.75 -6.02 3.05
N ILE A 74 9.51 -5.88 1.74
CA ILE A 74 10.06 -4.79 0.94
C ILE A 74 9.52 -3.44 1.46
N ALA A 75 8.21 -3.31 1.66
CA ALA A 75 7.65 -2.06 2.13
C ALA A 75 8.13 -1.67 3.55
N SER A 76 8.38 -2.66 4.41
CA SER A 76 8.94 -2.43 5.74
C SER A 76 10.38 -1.95 5.68
N ARG A 77 11.19 -2.51 4.77
CA ARG A 77 12.57 -2.06 4.51
C ARG A 77 12.60 -0.64 3.96
N GLU A 78 11.80 -0.35 2.94
CA GLU A 78 11.72 1.00 2.35
C GLU A 78 11.23 2.03 3.37
N ARG A 79 10.26 1.66 4.23
CA ARG A 79 9.85 2.51 5.35
C ARG A 79 11.00 2.76 6.34
N GLY A 80 11.79 1.73 6.64
CA GLY A 80 12.98 1.85 7.48
C GLY A 80 13.96 2.86 6.90
N ASN A 81 14.36 2.67 5.64
CA ASN A 81 15.26 3.56 4.90
C ASN A 81 14.71 5.00 4.82
N LEU A 82 13.41 5.16 4.58
CA LEU A 82 12.76 6.47 4.55
C LEU A 82 12.88 7.20 5.90
N LEU A 83 12.82 6.47 7.01
CA LEU A 83 12.82 7.01 8.37
C LEU A 83 14.22 7.04 9.00
N GLU A 84 15.22 6.46 8.35
CA GLU A 84 16.59 6.42 8.82
C GLU A 84 17.16 7.84 8.97
N GLY A 85 17.81 8.10 10.10
CA GLY A 85 18.32 9.43 10.44
C GLY A 85 17.25 10.51 10.70
N ARG A 86 15.95 10.19 10.64
CA ARG A 86 14.85 11.16 10.82
C ARG A 86 14.28 11.16 12.25
N GLY A 87 13.82 12.34 12.67
CA GLY A 87 13.20 12.56 13.98
C GLY A 87 11.83 11.88 14.15
N ARG A 88 11.30 11.90 15.38
CA ARG A 88 9.98 11.30 15.72
C ARG A 88 8.83 11.84 14.86
N TRP A 89 8.91 13.10 14.42
CA TRP A 89 7.92 13.73 13.54
C TRP A 89 7.74 12.97 12.22
N ALA A 90 8.82 12.45 11.61
CA ALA A 90 8.76 11.77 10.32
C ALA A 90 7.96 10.46 10.41
N ARG A 91 8.12 9.73 11.53
CA ARG A 91 7.33 8.53 11.83
C ARG A 91 5.85 8.86 12.01
N ARG A 92 5.53 10.01 12.64
CA ARG A 92 4.15 10.46 12.83
C ARG A 92 3.51 10.82 11.48
N VAL A 93 4.18 11.61 10.65
CA VAL A 93 3.72 11.95 9.30
C VAL A 93 3.49 10.71 8.44
N VAL A 94 4.47 9.80 8.35
CA VAL A 94 4.32 8.59 7.52
C VAL A 94 3.14 7.73 7.98
N ARG A 95 2.90 7.63 9.30
CA ARG A 95 1.70 6.96 9.82
C ARG A 95 0.42 7.68 9.43
N MET A 96 0.36 9.00 9.59
CA MET A 96 -0.81 9.80 9.22
C MET A 96 -1.14 9.69 7.73
N LEU A 97 -0.12 9.72 6.86
CA LEU A 97 -0.26 9.50 5.42
C LEU A 97 -0.83 8.11 5.10
N ALA A 98 -0.37 7.07 5.79
CA ALA A 98 -0.88 5.70 5.58
C ALA A 98 -2.38 5.58 5.91
N TYR A 99 -2.89 6.40 6.83
CA TYR A 99 -4.32 6.48 7.16
C TYR A 99 -5.11 7.49 6.33
N GLY A 100 -4.47 8.21 5.41
CA GLY A 100 -5.13 9.18 4.54
C GLY A 100 -5.41 10.52 5.21
N ALA A 101 -4.63 10.91 6.22
CA ALA A 101 -4.74 12.24 6.83
C ALA A 101 -4.49 13.35 5.80
N ARG A 102 -5.20 14.46 5.97
CA ARG A 102 -5.00 15.66 5.17
C ARG A 102 -3.75 16.39 5.62
N TRP A 103 -3.20 17.22 4.72
CA TRP A 103 -2.02 18.03 5.00
C TRP A 103 -2.15 18.91 6.25
N THR A 104 -3.32 19.51 6.45
CA THR A 104 -3.63 20.36 7.61
C THR A 104 -3.63 19.59 8.92
N GLU A 105 -4.13 18.35 8.92
CA GLU A 105 -4.11 17.45 10.09
C GLU A 105 -2.66 17.08 10.43
N MET A 106 -1.86 16.74 9.41
CA MET A 106 -0.45 16.42 9.59
C MET A 106 0.33 17.56 10.23
N LEU A 107 0.22 18.79 9.72
CA LEU A 107 0.92 19.95 10.28
C LEU A 107 0.53 20.22 11.74
N ARG A 108 -0.75 20.05 12.07
CA ARG A 108 -1.26 20.26 13.44
C ARG A 108 -0.74 19.21 14.43
N GLU A 109 -0.66 17.93 14.05
CA GLU A 109 -0.33 16.85 14.99
C GLU A 109 1.16 16.48 15.06
N SER A 110 1.94 16.83 14.03
CA SER A 110 3.34 16.40 13.92
C SER A 110 4.37 17.37 14.50
N GLU A 111 3.93 18.50 15.08
CA GLU A 111 4.80 19.57 15.63
C GLU A 111 5.87 20.05 14.63
N ILE A 112 5.55 19.94 13.34
CA ILE A 112 6.45 20.28 12.25
C ILE A 112 6.45 21.81 12.09
N SER A 113 7.63 22.42 12.18
CA SER A 113 7.82 23.82 11.80
C SER A 113 7.42 24.03 10.33
N GLU A 114 6.75 25.14 10.04
CA GLU A 114 6.44 25.60 8.67
C GLU A 114 7.67 25.64 7.73
N LYS A 115 8.91 25.55 8.25
CA LYS A 115 10.17 25.51 7.50
C LYS A 115 10.67 24.11 7.13
N ALA A 116 10.17 23.04 7.78
CA ALA A 116 10.43 21.65 7.43
C ALA A 116 9.96 21.19 6.02
N PRO A 117 9.02 21.86 5.32
CA PRO A 117 8.63 21.50 3.96
C PRO A 117 9.78 21.45 2.95
N ARG A 118 10.92 22.11 3.23
CA ARG A 118 12.13 21.98 2.40
C ARG A 118 12.72 20.56 2.45
N ASP A 119 12.67 19.90 3.61
CA ASP A 119 13.12 18.51 3.78
C ASP A 119 12.15 17.50 3.18
N PHE A 120 10.87 17.89 3.04
CA PHE A 120 9.83 17.11 2.36
C PHE A 120 9.81 17.26 0.84
N ARG A 121 10.64 18.12 0.25
CA ARG A 121 10.84 18.15 -1.21
C ARG A 121 11.36 16.80 -1.76
N PHE A 122 11.85 15.92 -0.88
CA PHE A 122 12.16 14.51 -1.14
C PHE A 122 10.92 13.60 -1.33
N LEU A 123 9.72 14.03 -0.91
CA LEU A 123 8.44 13.45 -1.34
C LEU A 123 7.97 14.05 -2.68
N GLY A 124 8.88 14.61 -3.48
CA GLY A 124 8.70 14.66 -4.93
C GLY A 124 8.33 13.26 -5.48
N PRO A 125 7.87 13.15 -6.75
CA PRO A 125 7.10 12.03 -7.27
C PRO A 125 7.90 10.73 -7.36
N HIS A 126 8.33 10.18 -6.24
CA HIS A 126 8.70 8.80 -6.10
C HIS A 126 7.38 8.02 -6.11
N HIS A 127 6.97 7.63 -7.32
CA HIS A 127 5.91 6.64 -7.56
C HIS A 127 6.10 5.35 -6.72
N SER A 128 7.31 5.11 -6.20
CA SER A 128 7.65 4.10 -5.19
C SER A 128 6.85 4.23 -3.89
N LEU A 129 6.63 5.43 -3.35
CA LEU A 129 5.95 5.59 -2.06
C LEU A 129 4.45 5.37 -2.15
N SER A 130 3.79 5.82 -3.23
CA SER A 130 2.38 5.46 -3.48
C SER A 130 2.19 3.95 -3.67
N SER A 131 3.19 3.29 -4.27
CA SER A 131 3.19 1.84 -4.47
C SER A 131 3.40 1.06 -3.17
N CYS A 132 4.32 1.51 -2.31
CA CYS A 132 4.52 0.96 -0.96
C CYS A 132 3.32 1.24 -0.04
N LEU A 133 2.69 2.41 -0.15
CA LEU A 133 1.58 2.81 0.70
C LEU A 133 0.31 1.98 0.46
N ILE A 134 0.08 1.40 -0.72
CA ILE A 134 -1.09 0.53 -0.95
C ILE A 134 -0.96 -0.78 -0.19
N VAL A 135 0.18 -1.46 -0.28
CA VAL A 135 0.43 -2.73 0.44
C VAL A 135 0.50 -2.47 1.95
N VAL A 136 1.18 -1.40 2.36
CA VAL A 136 1.23 -1.00 3.77
C VAL A 136 -0.16 -0.64 4.28
N ARG A 137 -0.99 0.08 3.51
CA ARG A 137 -2.36 0.42 3.89
C ARG A 137 -3.23 -0.83 4.02
N LEU A 138 -3.15 -1.79 3.10
CA LEU A 138 -3.94 -3.03 3.15
C LEU A 138 -3.51 -3.94 4.31
N HIS A 139 -2.22 -4.12 4.52
CA HIS A 139 -1.68 -4.89 5.65
C HIS A 139 -1.99 -4.21 6.99
N TRP A 140 -1.82 -2.88 7.08
CA TRP A 140 -2.09 -2.12 8.30
C TRP A 140 -3.59 -2.01 8.63
N LEU A 141 -4.47 -1.95 7.62
CA LEU A 141 -5.92 -2.06 7.81
C LEU A 141 -6.35 -3.45 8.32
N ARG A 142 -5.68 -4.53 7.88
CA ARG A 142 -5.93 -5.89 8.40
C ARG A 142 -5.44 -6.05 9.86
N LEU A 143 -4.25 -5.54 10.19
CA LEU A 143 -3.73 -5.56 11.56
C LEU A 143 -4.57 -4.71 12.54
N THR A 144 -5.12 -3.58 12.09
CA THR A 144 -5.97 -2.71 12.93
C THR A 144 -7.43 -3.16 13.02
N GLN A 145 -7.93 -3.98 12.08
CA GLN A 145 -9.23 -4.65 12.23
C GLN A 145 -9.16 -5.83 13.21
N GLY A 146 -8.03 -6.52 13.32
CA GLY A 146 -7.79 -7.50 14.39
C GLY A 146 -7.65 -6.90 15.79
N ALA A 147 -7.35 -5.60 15.89
CA ALA A 147 -7.25 -4.87 17.17
C ALA A 147 -8.55 -4.14 17.56
N ARG A 148 -9.63 -4.24 16.77
CA ARG A 148 -10.90 -3.52 16.97
C ARG A 148 -11.93 -4.28 17.83
N LEU A 149 -11.47 -5.04 18.82
CA LEU A 149 -12.27 -5.40 20.00
C LEU A 149 -11.62 -4.75 21.23
N GLY A 150 -11.71 -3.42 21.32
CA GLY A 150 -11.23 -2.68 22.49
C GLY A 150 -10.78 -1.28 22.16
N GLY A 151 -11.71 -0.31 22.14
CA GLY A 151 -11.37 1.11 22.12
C GLY A 151 -12.26 1.93 21.20
N SER A 152 -13.20 2.64 21.82
CA SER A 152 -14.28 3.44 21.24
C SER A 152 -13.87 4.41 20.11
N PRO A 153 -14.77 4.67 19.15
CA PRO A 153 -14.58 5.74 18.17
C PRO A 153 -14.80 7.10 18.84
N CYS A 154 -13.81 7.99 18.77
CA CYS A 154 -14.02 9.40 19.10
C CYS A 154 -15.11 9.96 18.19
N GLY A 155 -16.28 10.16 18.78
CA GLY A 155 -17.42 10.82 18.17
C GLY A 155 -17.08 12.27 17.84
N VAL A 156 -17.55 12.68 16.67
CA VAL A 156 -17.59 14.05 16.23
C VAL A 156 -18.64 14.77 17.09
N VAL A 157 -18.22 15.60 18.05
CA VAL A 157 -19.12 16.57 18.68
C VAL A 157 -19.14 17.80 17.79
N GLY A 158 -20.22 17.94 17.02
CA GLY A 158 -20.62 19.23 16.46
C GLY A 158 -21.23 20.06 17.60
N ASP A 159 -20.56 21.15 17.96
CA ASP A 159 -21.13 22.15 18.84
C ASP A 159 -21.90 23.17 17.99
N SER A 160 -23.22 23.17 18.16
CA SER A 160 -24.11 24.22 17.69
C SER A 160 -24.65 24.92 18.93
N ARG A 161 -24.17 26.14 19.20
CA ARG A 161 -24.85 27.19 19.97
C ARG A 161 -23.99 28.46 20.00
N GLY A 162 -24.62 29.59 19.67
CA GLY A 162 -24.04 30.93 19.68
C GLY A 162 -24.77 31.81 18.69
#